data_AF-V5IHA8-F1
#
_entry.id   AF-V5IHA8-F1
#
_cell.length_a   1.000
_cell.length_b   1.000
_cell.length_c   1.000
_cell.angle_alpha   90.00
_cell.angle_beta   90.00
_cell.angle_gamma   90.00
#
_symmetry.space_group_name_H-M   'P 1'
#
loop_
_entity.id
_entity.type
_entity.pdbx_description
1 polymer ?
#
loop_
_entity_poly.entity_id
_entity_poly.type
_entity_poly.pdbx_seq_one_letter_code
_entity_poly.pdbx_strand_id
1 'polypeptide(L)' 'LARYNRSCGRRQRLLAFRKEYVNGTEAKHGDWPWVVGLYNKSSSTHFCGGVLISERTVLTAAHCVMYE' A
#
# COMPACT_ATOMS: atom_id res chain seq x y z
N LEU A 1 20.29 -2.63 -10.97
CA LEU A 1 18.98 -1.98 -10.69
C LEU A 1 17.89 -3.01 -10.98
N ALA A 2 17.21 -3.51 -9.94
CA ALA A 2 16.19 -4.56 -10.09
C ALA A 2 15.08 -4.08 -11.04
N ARG A 3 14.71 -4.90 -12.03
CA ARG A 3 13.70 -4.57 -13.04
C ARG A 3 12.33 -4.42 -12.35
N TYR A 4 11.93 -3.20 -12.02
CA TYR A 4 10.59 -2.90 -11.54
C TYR A 4 9.63 -3.13 -12.71
N ASN A 5 9.01 -4.31 -12.76
CA ASN A 5 7.97 -4.60 -13.73
C ASN A 5 6.78 -3.67 -13.41
N ARG A 6 6.59 -2.61 -14.20
CA ARG A 6 5.55 -1.59 -14.02
C ARG A 6 4.12 -2.08 -14.32
N SER A 7 3.95 -3.39 -14.52
CA SER A 7 2.62 -3.98 -14.65
C SER A 7 1.90 -3.93 -13.30
N CYS A 8 0.62 -3.54 -13.29
CA CYS A 8 -0.19 -3.48 -12.09
C CYS A 8 -0.43 -4.87 -11.47
N GLY A 9 -0.78 -4.90 -10.17
CA GLY A 9 -1.21 -6.12 -9.47
C GLY A 9 -0.15 -7.20 -9.23
N ARG A 10 1.10 -7.00 -9.66
CA ARG A 10 2.19 -7.95 -9.46
C ARG A 10 2.96 -7.67 -8.17
N ARG A 11 2.96 -8.63 -7.24
CA ARG A 11 3.85 -8.57 -6.07
C ARG A 11 5.28 -8.81 -6.52
N GLN A 12 6.20 -7.97 -6.05
CA GLN A 12 7.62 -8.09 -6.39
C GLN A 12 8.27 -9.25 -5.65
N ARG A 13 7.79 -9.56 -4.46
CA ARG A 13 8.18 -10.75 -3.71
C ARG A 13 7.12 -11.82 -3.87
N LEU A 14 7.48 -12.88 -4.60
CA LEU A 14 6.71 -14.11 -4.62
C LEU A 14 6.74 -14.67 -3.21
N LEU A 15 5.56 -14.65 -2.63
CA LEU A 15 5.34 -14.93 -1.25
C LEU A 15 5.25 -16.44 -1.12
N ALA A 16 6.42 -17.08 -1.03
CA ALA A 16 6.55 -18.52 -0.87
C ALA A 16 5.64 -18.95 0.28
N PHE A 17 4.58 -19.70 -0.06
CA PHE A 17 3.56 -20.25 0.84
C PHE A 17 3.47 -19.57 2.21
N ARG A 18 2.81 -18.40 2.26
CA ARG A 18 2.52 -17.73 3.53
C ARG A 18 1.55 -18.63 4.30
N LYS A 19 2.06 -19.33 5.32
CA LYS A 19 1.22 -19.97 6.33
C LYS A 19 0.32 -18.87 6.90
N GLU A 20 -1.00 -19.02 6.77
CA GLU A 20 -1.95 -18.06 7.30
C GLU A 20 -1.92 -18.17 8.82
N TYR A 21 -1.53 -17.08 9.46
CA TYR A 21 -1.65 -16.91 10.90
C TYR A 21 -2.90 -16.09 11.17
N VAL A 22 -3.63 -16.43 12.24
CA VAL A 22 -4.67 -15.55 12.76
C VAL A 22 -4.00 -14.20 13.11
N ASN A 23 -4.56 -13.09 12.64
CA ASN A 23 -4.01 -11.71 12.65
C ASN A 23 -2.89 -11.40 11.63
N GLY A 24 -2.55 -12.34 10.74
CA GLY A 24 -1.55 -12.13 9.71
C GLY A 24 -0.13 -11.99 10.26
N THR A 25 0.76 -11.43 9.45
CA THR A 25 2.17 -11.20 9.79
C THR A 25 2.61 -9.85 9.27
N GLU A 26 3.59 -9.22 9.91
CA GLU A 26 4.20 -7.99 9.42
C GLU A 26 4.67 -8.12 7.96
N ALA A 27 4.25 -7.18 7.12
CA ALA A 27 4.66 -7.15 5.72
C ALA A 27 6.09 -6.60 5.61
N LYS A 28 6.93 -7.19 4.75
CA LYS A 28 8.24 -6.58 4.46
C LYS A 28 8.10 -5.56 3.32
N HIS A 29 9.06 -4.65 3.25
CA HIS A 29 9.12 -3.66 2.17
C HIS A 29 8.98 -4.32 0.79
N GLY A 30 8.08 -3.80 -0.05
CA GLY A 30 7.82 -4.31 -1.40
C GLY A 30 6.84 -5.49 -1.51
N ASP A 31 6.29 -6.02 -0.40
CA ASP A 31 5.25 -7.06 -0.44
C ASP A 31 3.98 -6.61 -1.14
N TRP A 32 3.63 -5.34 -0.91
CA TRP A 32 2.40 -4.71 -1.38
C TRP A 32 2.73 -3.34 -1.96
N PRO A 33 3.36 -3.30 -3.15
CA PRO A 33 3.95 -2.07 -3.68
C PRO A 33 2.92 -0.98 -4.01
N TRP A 34 1.63 -1.33 -4.07
CA TRP A 34 0.52 -0.41 -4.29
C TRP A 34 -0.10 0.14 -3.01
N VAL A 35 0.24 -0.37 -1.82
CA VAL A 35 -0.31 0.14 -0.55
C VAL A 35 0.37 1.47 -0.21
N VAL A 36 -0.44 2.48 0.08
CA VAL A 36 0.05 3.82 0.47
C VAL A 36 -0.55 4.25 1.80
N GLY A 37 0.20 5.07 2.54
CA GLY A 37 -0.29 5.77 3.73
C GLY A 37 -0.61 7.22 3.41
N LEU A 38 -1.70 7.73 3.97
CA LEU A 38 -2.10 9.13 3.91
C LEU A 38 -1.72 9.80 5.23
N TYR A 39 -1.07 10.96 5.12
CA TYR A 39 -0.48 11.67 6.24
C TYR A 39 -0.98 13.11 6.27
N ASN A 40 -1.30 13.61 7.46
CA ASN A 40 -1.63 15.01 7.66
C ASN A 40 -0.36 15.83 7.41
N LYS A 41 -0.44 16.82 6.52
CA LYS A 41 0.74 17.60 6.09
C LYS A 41 1.38 18.40 7.23
N SER A 42 0.58 18.85 8.20
CA SER A 42 1.06 19.70 9.29
C SER A 42 1.65 18.88 10.43
N SER A 43 1.00 17.79 10.84
CA SER A 43 1.47 16.97 11.97
C SER A 43 2.35 15.78 11.55
N SER A 44 2.42 15.47 10.25
CA SER A 44 3.04 14.23 9.74
C SER A 44 2.45 12.95 10.34
N THR A 45 1.21 13.01 10.83
CA THR A 45 0.51 11.86 11.42
C THR A 45 -0.16 11.03 10.33
N HIS A 46 0.04 9.71 10.35
CA HIS A 46 -0.71 8.77 9.51
C HIS A 46 -2.17 8.70 9.99
N PHE A 47 -3.13 8.82 9.07
CA PHE A 47 -4.55 8.81 9.41
C PHE A 47 -5.37 7.80 8.59
N CYS A 48 -5.02 7.58 7.32
CA CYS A 48 -5.73 6.66 6.44
C CYS A 48 -4.78 5.91 5.51
N GLY A 49 -5.30 4.88 4.83
CA GLY A 49 -4.62 4.16 3.76
C GLY A 49 -5.17 4.49 2.36
N GLY A 50 -4.51 3.95 1.34
CA GLY A 50 -4.98 3.97 -0.04
C GLY A 50 -4.29 2.94 -0.91
N VAL A 51 -4.68 2.90 -2.19
CA VAL A 51 -4.11 2.01 -3.21
C VAL A 51 -3.67 2.82 -4.43
N LEU A 52 -2.41 2.69 -4.83
CA LEU A 52 -1.89 3.25 -6.07
C LEU A 52 -2.43 2.46 -7.28
N ILE A 53 -3.30 3.08 -8.07
CA ILE A 53 -3.97 2.46 -9.22
C ILE A 53 -3.36 2.85 -10.56
N SER A 54 -2.57 3.93 -10.59
CA SER A 54 -1.82 4.42 -11.76
C SER A 54 -0.52 5.08 -11.28
N GLU A 55 0.34 5.53 -12.19
CA GLU A 55 1.59 6.22 -11.82
C GLU A 55 1.37 7.49 -10.97
N ARG A 56 0.16 8.08 -10.97
CA ARG A 56 -0.14 9.36 -10.29
C ARG A 56 -1.49 9.39 -9.58
N THR A 57 -2.17 8.26 -9.47
CA THR A 57 -3.54 8.20 -8.90
C THR A 57 -3.59 7.19 -7.76
N VAL A 58 -4.01 7.69 -6.60
CA VAL A 58 -4.32 6.88 -5.41
C VAL A 58 -5.84 6.83 -5.24
N LEU A 59 -6.37 5.63 -5.10
CA LEU A 59 -7.74 5.39 -4.66
C LEU A 59 -7.78 5.29 -3.13
N THR A 60 -8.73 5.96 -2.50
CA THR A 60 -8.98 5.90 -1.05
C THR A 60 -10.48 6.04 -0.75
N ALA A 61 -10.85 5.91 0.52
CA ALA A 61 -12.23 6.10 0.96
C ALA A 61 -12.60 7.59 0.97
N ALA A 62 -13.83 7.90 0.59
CA ALA A 62 -14.37 9.26 0.60
C ALA A 62 -14.25 9.95 1.97
N HIS A 63 -14.46 9.21 3.06
CA HIS A 63 -14.36 9.77 4.41
C HIS A 63 -12.95 10.21 4.79
N CYS A 64 -11.91 9.63 4.18
CA CYS A 64 -10.52 10.03 4.43
C CYS A 64 -10.16 11.41 3.84
N VAL A 65 -11.05 12.03 3.05
CA VAL A 65 -10.77 13.30 2.35
C VAL A 65 -11.91 14.33 2.45
N MET A 66 -13.12 13.92 2.81
CA MET A 66 -14.27 14.83 2.94
C MET A 66 -14.80 14.96 4.37
N TYR A 67 -14.42 14.07 5.30
CA TYR A 67 -14.97 14.04 6.66
C TYR A 67 -13.89 13.97 7.74
N GLU A 68 -12.70 14.51 7.45
CA GLU A 68 -11.51 14.43 8.30
C GLU A 68 -10.98 15.82 8.70
#